data_AF-A0A847FA42-F1
#
_entry.id   AF-A0A847FA42-F1
#
_cell.length_a   1.000
_cell.length_b   1.000
_cell.length_c   1.000
_cell.angle_alpha   90.00
_cell.angle_beta   90.00
_cell.angle_gamma   90.00
#
_symmetry.space_group_name_H-M   'P 1'
#
loop_
_entity.id
_entity.type
_entity.pdbx_description
1 polymer ?
#
loop_
_entity_poly.entity_id
_entity_poly.type
_entity_poly.pdbx_seq_one_letter_code
_entity_poly.pdbx_strand_id
1 'polypeptide(L)'
;YLMRIKDPYAITVAGQTAAIASLEDKELLLQRIESIIFERERLFGKLSILEGLTPTPSKANFILCRLHNGGAAHVTEQLKQRGILVRYFNTPGLRDYFRISVGRPEQNDIALESIREILGEDTQW
;
A
#
# COMPACT_ATOMS: atom_id res chain seq x y z
N TYR A 1 -17.46 8.88 30.00
CA TYR A 1 -16.17 9.43 30.45
C TYR A 1 -15.26 9.87 29.30
N LEU A 2 -15.19 9.15 28.17
CA LEU A 2 -14.37 9.49 26.98
C LEU A 2 -14.48 10.95 26.49
N MET A 3 -15.69 11.52 26.44
CA MET A 3 -15.90 12.91 25.98
C MET A 3 -15.29 13.98 26.91
N ARG A 4 -14.90 13.63 28.15
CA ARG A 4 -14.19 14.54 29.06
C ARG A 4 -12.69 14.61 28.80
N ILE A 5 -12.13 13.61 28.11
CA ILE A 5 -10.69 13.52 27.78
C ILE A 5 -10.42 14.09 26.39
N LYS A 6 -11.43 14.07 25.50
CA LYS A 6 -11.33 14.58 24.13
C LYS A 6 -11.20 16.10 24.12
N ASP A 7 -10.21 16.59 23.38
CA ASP A 7 -10.04 18.03 23.18
C ASP A 7 -11.31 18.67 22.55
N PRO A 8 -11.75 19.83 23.08
CA PRO A 8 -12.99 20.47 22.64
C PRO A 8 -12.94 20.90 21.16
N TYR A 9 -11.76 21.20 20.62
CA TYR A 9 -11.57 21.68 19.25
C TYR A 9 -10.62 20.78 18.43
N ALA A 10 -10.86 19.47 18.48
CA ALA A 10 -9.99 18.48 17.83
C ALA A 10 -10.07 18.42 16.30
N ILE A 11 -11.05 19.09 15.66
CA ILE A 11 -11.30 18.98 14.21
C ILE A 11 -11.53 20.37 13.62
N THR A 12 -10.86 20.66 12.50
CA THR A 12 -11.04 21.90 11.76
C THR A 12 -12.43 22.00 11.13
N VAL A 13 -12.92 23.23 10.94
CA VAL A 13 -14.21 23.47 10.27
C VAL A 13 -14.25 22.81 8.88
N ALA A 14 -13.21 23.01 8.08
CA ALA A 14 -13.09 22.41 6.75
C ALA A 14 -13.12 20.86 6.80
N GLY A 15 -12.46 20.24 7.78
CA GLY A 15 -12.48 18.79 7.96
C GLY A 15 -13.87 18.26 8.31
N GLN A 16 -14.61 18.97 9.15
CA GLN A 16 -16.00 18.62 9.48
C GLN A 16 -16.91 18.72 8.25
N THR A 17 -16.82 19.82 7.49
CA THR A 17 -17.59 19.99 6.25
C THR A 17 -17.28 18.90 5.23
N ALA A 18 -16.00 18.60 4.99
CA ALA A 18 -15.60 17.55 4.05
C ALA A 18 -16.06 16.15 4.51
N ALA A 19 -16.03 15.86 5.81
CA ALA A 19 -16.51 14.60 6.35
C ALA A 19 -18.02 14.42 6.16
N ILE A 20 -18.82 15.46 6.43
CA ILE A 20 -20.28 15.43 6.22
C ILE A 20 -20.59 15.19 4.73
N ALA A 21 -20.00 15.98 3.84
CA ALA A 21 -20.20 15.81 2.39
C ALA A 21 -19.78 14.42 1.89
N SER A 22 -18.68 13.87 2.41
CA SER A 22 -18.23 12.51 2.06
C SER A 22 -19.16 11.41 2.56
N LEU A 23 -19.87 11.63 3.67
CA LEU A 23 -20.83 10.68 4.22
C LEU A 23 -22.18 10.73 3.50
N GLU A 24 -22.56 11.90 3.00
CA GLU A 24 -23.77 12.09 2.18
C GLU A 24 -23.63 11.38 0.82
N ASP A 25 -22.43 11.40 0.22
CA ASP A 25 -22.14 10.72 -1.05
C ASP A 25 -21.71 9.26 -0.85
N LYS A 26 -22.64 8.45 -0.35
CA LYS A 26 -22.42 7.02 -0.10
C LYS A 26 -22.13 6.24 -1.38
N GLU A 27 -22.76 6.62 -2.49
CA GLU A 27 -22.64 5.92 -3.77
C GLU A 27 -21.22 6.05 -4.33
N LEU A 28 -20.65 7.26 -4.34
CA LEU A 28 -19.27 7.48 -4.74
C LEU A 28 -18.28 6.74 -3.83
N LEU A 29 -18.53 6.70 -2.51
CA LEU A 29 -17.71 5.95 -1.58
C LEU A 29 -17.69 4.45 -1.92
N LEU A 30 -18.85 3.85 -2.20
CA LEU A 30 -18.95 2.44 -2.55
C LEU A 30 -18.26 2.13 -3.89
N GLN A 31 -18.44 2.97 -4.91
CA GLN A 31 -17.75 2.83 -6.19
C GLN A 31 -16.22 2.88 -6.04
N ARG A 32 -15.71 3.77 -5.17
CA ARG A 32 -14.27 3.84 -4.86
C ARG A 32 -13.77 2.58 -4.16
N ILE A 33 -14.56 2.03 -3.22
CA ILE A 33 -14.23 0.78 -2.55
C ILE A 33 -14.14 -0.37 -3.56
N GLU A 34 -15.12 -0.50 -4.45
CA GLU A 34 -15.11 -1.53 -5.50
C GLU A 34 -13.89 -1.38 -6.42
N SER A 35 -13.57 -0.15 -6.83
CA SER A 35 -12.38 0.14 -7.65
C SER A 35 -11.09 -0.28 -6.95
N ILE A 36 -10.94 0.01 -5.65
CA ILE A 36 -9.78 -0.41 -4.85
C ILE A 36 -9.73 -1.93 -4.71
N ILE A 37 -10.86 -2.60 -4.51
CA ILE A 37 -10.92 -4.06 -4.39
C ILE A 37 -10.48 -4.72 -5.69
N PHE A 38 -11.04 -4.30 -6.82
CA PHE A 38 -10.67 -4.81 -8.14
C PHE A 38 -9.17 -4.62 -8.41
N GLU A 39 -8.67 -3.42 -8.15
CA GLU A 39 -7.27 -3.09 -8.37
C GLU A 39 -6.33 -3.88 -7.43
N ARG A 40 -6.73 -4.07 -6.18
CA ARG A 40 -5.98 -4.89 -5.22
C ARG A 40 -5.87 -6.34 -5.69
N GLU A 41 -6.95 -6.91 -6.22
CA GLU A 41 -6.94 -8.28 -6.74
C GLU A 41 -6.05 -8.41 -7.97
N ARG A 42 -6.11 -7.43 -8.89
CA ARG A 42 -5.20 -7.36 -10.05
C ARG A 42 -3.74 -7.28 -9.61
N LEU A 43 -3.42 -6.34 -8.72
CA LEU A 43 -2.06 -6.13 -8.22
C LEU A 43 -1.56 -7.36 -7.47
N PHE A 44 -2.41 -8.00 -6.64
CA PHE A 44 -2.08 -9.24 -5.94
C PHE A 44 -1.74 -10.37 -6.92
N GLY A 45 -2.55 -10.56 -7.96
CA GLY A 45 -2.32 -11.59 -8.98
C GLY A 45 -0.98 -11.37 -9.71
N LYS A 46 -0.69 -10.14 -10.11
CA LYS A 46 0.56 -9.79 -10.78
C LYS A 46 1.78 -9.88 -9.84
N LEU A 47 1.67 -9.57 -8.56
CA LEU A 47 2.75 -9.75 -7.59
C LEU A 47 3.00 -11.22 -7.27
N SER A 48 1.96 -12.06 -7.29
CA SER A 48 2.04 -13.48 -6.94
C SER A 48 2.83 -14.32 -7.96
N ILE A 49 2.99 -13.81 -9.19
CA ILE A 49 3.76 -14.47 -10.25
C ILE A 49 5.25 -14.07 -10.25
N LEU A 50 5.65 -13.09 -9.44
CA LEU A 50 7.04 -12.67 -9.36
C LEU A 50 7.83 -13.64 -8.47
N GLU A 51 8.97 -14.10 -8.97
CA GLU A 51 9.88 -14.95 -8.19
C GLU A 51 10.59 -14.14 -7.10
N GLY A 52 10.90 -14.79 -5.97
CA GLY A 52 11.56 -14.14 -4.82
C GLY A 52 10.66 -13.23 -3.96
N LEU A 53 9.40 -13.04 -4.35
CA LEU A 53 8.42 -12.23 -3.64
C LEU A 53 7.13 -13.02 -3.37
N THR A 54 6.55 -12.86 -2.18
CA THR A 54 5.23 -13.41 -1.85
C THR A 54 4.32 -12.33 -1.28
N PRO A 55 3.26 -11.94 -2.01
CA PRO A 55 2.25 -11.05 -1.47
C PRO A 55 1.32 -11.80 -0.50
N THR A 56 0.84 -11.10 0.52
CA THR A 56 -0.13 -11.62 1.50
C THR A 56 -1.55 -11.23 1.08
N PRO A 57 -2.54 -12.15 1.10
CA PRO A 57 -3.94 -11.81 0.85
C PRO A 57 -4.41 -10.69 1.79
N SER A 58 -4.98 -9.63 1.22
CA SER A 58 -5.35 -8.43 1.98
C SER A 58 -6.82 -8.09 1.81
N LYS A 59 -7.43 -7.60 2.90
CA LYS A 59 -8.76 -6.96 2.91
C LYS A 59 -8.67 -5.44 3.10
N ALA A 60 -7.46 -4.89 3.18
CA ALA A 60 -7.20 -3.45 3.31
C ALA A 60 -6.96 -2.79 1.94
N ASN A 61 -6.56 -1.51 1.94
CA ASN A 61 -6.14 -0.72 0.77
C ASN A 61 -4.64 -0.84 0.46
N PHE A 62 -4.02 -1.95 0.87
CA PHE A 62 -2.60 -2.21 0.67
C PHE A 62 -2.34 -3.72 0.62
N ILE A 63 -1.19 -4.12 0.09
CA ILE A 63 -0.69 -5.50 0.10
C ILE A 63 0.64 -5.52 0.83
N LEU A 64 0.83 -6.53 1.69
CA LEU A 64 2.08 -6.78 2.37
C LEU A 64 2.86 -7.82 1.55
N CYS A 65 4.07 -7.47 1.12
CA CYS A 65 4.93 -8.31 0.30
C CYS A 65 6.13 -8.76 1.12
N ARG A 66 6.38 -10.07 1.14
CA ARG A 66 7.57 -10.68 1.72
C ARG A 66 8.60 -10.93 0.63
N LEU A 67 9.86 -10.61 0.87
CA LEU A 67 10.98 -11.07 0.07
C LEU A 67 11.61 -12.31 0.71
N HIS A 68 11.91 -13.33 -0.09
CA HIS A 68 12.42 -14.61 0.43
C HIS A 68 13.88 -14.55 0.83
N ASN A 69 14.69 -13.81 0.07
CA ASN A 69 16.14 -13.71 0.28
C ASN A 69 16.52 -12.53 1.17
N GLY A 70 15.56 -11.96 1.91
CA GLY A 70 15.74 -10.72 2.64
C GLY A 70 15.84 -9.52 1.71
N GLY A 71 16.63 -8.51 2.08
CA GLY A 71 16.88 -7.36 1.20
C GLY A 71 15.72 -6.38 1.04
N ALA A 72 14.62 -6.51 1.81
CA ALA A 72 13.50 -5.57 1.73
C ALA A 72 13.90 -4.11 1.97
N ALA A 73 14.86 -3.86 2.87
CA ALA A 73 15.42 -2.52 3.04
C ALA A 73 16.08 -2.00 1.74
N HIS A 74 16.79 -2.87 1.01
CA HIS A 74 17.47 -2.51 -0.23
C HIS A 74 16.47 -2.27 -1.36
N VAL A 75 15.55 -3.20 -1.60
CA VAL A 75 14.51 -3.08 -2.62
C VAL A 75 13.65 -1.83 -2.39
N THR A 76 13.28 -1.54 -1.14
CA THR A 76 12.50 -0.33 -0.84
C THR A 76 13.28 0.96 -1.06
N GLU A 77 14.60 0.98 -0.83
CA GLU A 77 15.43 2.14 -1.16
C GLU A 77 15.60 2.31 -2.67
N GLN A 78 15.78 1.22 -3.43
CA GLN A 78 15.82 1.27 -4.90
C GLN A 78 14.49 1.79 -5.49
N LEU A 79 13.35 1.30 -5.00
CA LEU A 79 12.03 1.80 -5.39
C LEU A 79 11.89 3.30 -5.12
N LYS A 80 12.37 3.74 -3.95
CA LYS A 80 12.35 5.16 -3.57
C LYS A 80 13.22 6.01 -4.50
N GLN A 81 14.38 5.53 -4.94
CA GLN A 81 15.22 6.20 -5.94
C GLN A 81 14.52 6.35 -7.30
N ARG A 82 13.63 5.42 -7.64
CA ARG A 82 12.74 5.48 -8.82
C ARG A 82 11.48 6.32 -8.59
N GLY A 83 11.36 7.02 -7.46
CA GLY A 83 10.21 7.86 -7.11
C GLY A 83 9.01 7.10 -6.55
N ILE A 84 9.17 5.82 -6.20
CA ILE A 84 8.09 4.94 -5.73
C ILE A 84 8.22 4.73 -4.23
N LEU A 85 7.37 5.41 -3.47
CA LEU A 85 7.39 5.32 -2.01
C LEU A 85 6.53 4.17 -1.49
N VAL A 86 7.19 3.10 -1.06
CA VAL A 86 6.56 1.99 -0.31
C VAL A 86 6.94 2.05 1.17
N ARG A 87 6.15 1.40 2.04
CA ARG A 87 6.42 1.40 3.49
C ARG A 87 7.24 0.17 3.88
N TYR A 88 8.45 0.39 4.36
CA TYR A 88 9.30 -0.63 4.99
C TYR A 88 9.17 -0.62 6.53
N PHE A 89 9.39 -1.78 7.15
CA PHE A 89 9.36 -1.95 8.61
C PHE A 89 10.67 -2.58 9.10
N ASN A 90 11.50 -1.80 9.80
CA ASN A 90 12.69 -2.33 10.47
C ASN A 90 12.36 -2.84 11.88
N THR A 91 11.47 -3.82 11.97
CA THR A 91 11.05 -4.45 13.24
C THR A 91 11.15 -5.96 13.14
N PRO A 92 11.50 -6.67 14.24
CA PRO A 92 11.50 -8.13 14.26
C PRO A 92 10.18 -8.70 13.71
N GLY A 93 10.26 -9.67 12.80
CA GLY A 93 9.10 -10.28 12.12
C GLY A 93 8.66 -9.60 10.83
N LEU A 94 9.05 -8.33 10.57
CA LEU A 94 8.70 -7.59 9.34
C LEU A 94 9.91 -7.09 8.54
N ARG A 95 11.14 -7.46 8.94
CA ARG A 95 12.39 -7.01 8.29
C ARG A 95 12.53 -7.39 6.82
N ASP A 96 11.85 -8.45 6.41
CA ASP A 96 11.84 -8.94 5.03
C ASP A 96 10.55 -8.54 4.29
N TYR A 97 9.77 -7.62 4.87
CA TYR A 97 8.50 -7.20 4.32
C TYR A 97 8.51 -5.72 3.97
N PHE A 98 7.80 -5.40 2.89
CA PHE A 98 7.37 -4.05 2.60
C PHE A 98 5.88 -4.04 2.25
N ARG A 99 5.25 -2.88 2.43
CA ARG A 99 3.83 -2.69 2.16
C ARG A 99 3.65 -1.72 1.01
N ILE A 100 2.94 -2.16 -0.02
CA ILE A 100 2.53 -1.35 -1.15
C ILE A 100 1.06 -0.96 -1.00
N SER A 101 0.77 0.35 -1.07
CA SER A 101 -0.61 0.84 -1.08
C SER A 101 -1.20 0.67 -2.48
N VAL A 102 -2.48 0.33 -2.55
CA VAL A 102 -3.19 0.21 -3.82
C VAL A 102 -3.50 1.63 -4.31
N GLY A 103 -2.78 2.07 -5.33
CA GLY A 103 -2.95 3.37 -5.98
C GLY A 103 -3.83 3.27 -7.21
N ARG A 104 -3.69 4.25 -8.11
CA ARG A 104 -4.32 4.19 -9.44
C ARG A 104 -3.71 3.08 -10.29
N PRO A 105 -4.44 2.54 -11.29
CA PRO A 105 -3.94 1.49 -12.17
C PRO A 105 -2.55 1.78 -12.75
N GLU A 106 -2.33 3.00 -13.22
CA GLU A 106 -1.06 3.39 -13.86
C GLU A 106 0.09 3.43 -12.85
N GLN A 107 -0.19 3.89 -11.62
CA GLN A 107 0.81 3.92 -10.54
C GLN A 107 1.19 2.50 -10.10
N ASN A 108 0.21 1.61 -10.04
CA ASN A 108 0.43 0.22 -9.65
C ASN A 108 1.21 -0.55 -10.73
N ASP A 109 0.95 -0.27 -12.01
CA ASP A 109 1.70 -0.87 -13.11
C ASP A 109 3.16 -0.39 -13.13
N ILE A 110 3.43 0.91 -12.90
CA ILE A 110 4.79 1.44 -12.75
C ILE A 110 5.52 0.79 -11.56
N ALA A 111 4.84 0.66 -10.42
CA ALA A 111 5.40 0.02 -9.23
C ALA A 111 5.70 -1.46 -9.47
N LEU A 112 4.80 -2.18 -10.14
CA LEU A 112 5.01 -3.58 -10.48
C LEU A 112 6.21 -3.76 -11.40
N GLU A 113 6.32 -2.97 -12.46
CA GLU A 113 7.44 -3.08 -13.40
C GLU A 113 8.76 -2.77 -12.70
N SER A 114 8.80 -1.73 -11.87
CA SER A 114 9.99 -1.40 -11.08
C SER A 114 10.39 -2.53 -10.12
N ILE A 115 9.41 -3.18 -9.46
CA ILE A 115 9.68 -4.33 -8.60
C ILE A 115 10.25 -5.49 -9.44
N ARG A 116 9.67 -5.76 -10.61
CA ARG A 116 10.12 -6.82 -11.51
C ARG A 116 11.56 -6.61 -11.97
N GLU A 117 11.89 -5.39 -12.39
CA GLU A 117 13.25 -5.02 -12.81
C GLU A 117 14.25 -5.21 -11.68
N ILE A 118 13.97 -4.68 -10.48
CA ILE A 118 14.85 -4.80 -9.31
C ILE A 118 15.09 -6.27 -8.97
N LEU A 119 14.03 -7.09 -8.94
CA LEU A 119 14.16 -8.52 -8.63
C LEU A 119 14.87 -9.31 -9.73
N GLY A 120 14.75 -8.89 -10.99
CA GLY A 120 15.44 -9.50 -12.12
C GLY A 120 16.93 -9.17 -12.19
N GLU A 121 17.31 -7.94 -11.86
CA GLU A 121 18.71 -7.48 -11.78
C GLU A 121 19.47 -8.19 -10.64
N ASP A 122 18.76 -8.50 -9.55
CA ASP A 122 19.32 -9.02 -8.30
C ASP A 122 19.22 -10.55 -8.15
N THR A 123 19.18 -11.35 -9.23
CA THR A 123 19.13 -12.84 -9.16
C THR A 123 20.45 -13.48 -8.66
N GLN A 124 21.33 -12.71 -8.02
CA GLN A 124 22.64 -13.15 -7.54
C GLN A 124 22.84 -12.76 -6.07
N TRP A 125 22.16 -13.47 -5.15
CA TRP A 125 22.42 -13.44 -3.71
C TRP A 125 22.58 -14.85 -3.17
#